data_AF-A0A4S2UWN7-F1
#
_entry.id   AF-A0A4S2UWN7-F1
#
_cell.length_a   1.000
_cell.length_b   1.000
_cell.length_c   1.000
_cell.angle_alpha   90.00
_cell.angle_beta   90.00
_cell.angle_gamma   90.00
#
_symmetry.space_group_name_H-M   'P 1'
#
loop_
_entity.id
_entity.type
_entity.pdbx_description
1 polymer ?
#
loop_
_entity_poly.entity_id
_entity_poly.type
_entity_poly.pdbx_seq_one_letter_code
_entity_poly.pdbx_strand_id
1 'polypeptide(L)'
;MTTTTWLIILLVLSVVANVALTARLTARRRARPALSPATAVTDSPQTLRELETTRLELDQARRAADHATGLVQGRDLELGRVRGLLAQARAQTADAAAAAEESLALRKEREELLARLRELEEDVRRRSRERDDSQAQALARIHELERRLAEAEDRAEGPLGPEPVSPAIPRQLPVGRDTTADSSVDGADLGPVVVRAASARGDRARHDGEHRRDAVLLRFAEEIPAPTLLSAVAAGSPRGRWSQSAADRACRSLATQVGRYGEGLGRALYGPDGDDGALGALLRTALQGVAHSMRLVTRGEGPGGEADDAAIEVALTGLLTRLGDGREREHLAFGIGDGALLRLRDGEWSTVFTPGDSAPHRTLRLPADAARVGWERLTTLPGDVLAVCSPPMAELLLRDDAGPWFAARWAGRQPYLTSFLSEVNVPVRSTGGDRSVVCLWDFGDAREARSATP
;
A
#
# COMPACT_ATOMS: atom_id res chain seq x y z
N MET A 1 33.03 60.50 30.62
CA MET A 1 31.95 59.56 30.98
C MET A 1 32.60 58.29 31.47
N THR A 2 32.21 57.78 32.65
CA THR A 2 32.85 56.63 33.30
C THR A 2 32.48 55.32 32.58
N THR A 3 33.34 54.30 32.68
CA THR A 3 33.12 52.94 32.14
C THR A 3 31.76 52.35 32.54
N THR A 4 31.26 52.68 33.73
CA THR A 4 29.92 52.32 34.22
C THR A 4 28.79 52.89 33.34
N THR A 5 28.98 54.10 32.81
CA THR A 5 27.98 54.76 31.95
C THR A 5 27.85 54.05 30.61
N TRP A 6 28.97 53.58 30.04
CA TRP A 6 28.99 52.79 28.81
C TRP A 6 28.32 51.42 28.98
N LEU A 7 28.54 50.78 30.13
CA LEU A 7 27.96 49.47 30.42
C LEU A 7 26.43 49.55 30.58
N ILE A 8 25.93 50.63 31.18
CA ILE A 8 24.49 50.91 31.26
C ILE A 8 23.90 51.16 29.87
N ILE A 9 24.58 51.94 29.03
CA ILE A 9 24.11 52.22 27.66
C ILE A 9 24.04 50.93 26.82
N LEU A 10 25.04 50.06 26.90
CA LEU A 10 25.06 48.77 26.20
C LEU A 10 23.97 47.82 26.72
N LEU A 11 23.72 47.80 28.03
CA LEU A 11 22.65 47.00 28.62
C LEU A 11 21.27 47.47 28.11
N VAL A 12 21.04 48.78 28.07
CA VAL A 12 19.79 49.38 27.56
C VAL A 12 19.61 49.06 26.08
N LEU A 13 20.67 49.20 25.26
CA LEU A 13 20.63 48.85 23.83
C LEU A 13 20.32 47.35 23.61
N SER A 14 20.91 46.46 24.41
CA SER A 14 20.66 45.02 24.34
C SER A 14 19.21 44.67 24.70
N VAL A 15 18.66 45.30 25.75
CA VAL A 15 17.26 45.10 26.15
C VAL A 15 16.30 45.62 25.08
N VAL A 16 16.57 46.80 24.50
CA VAL A 16 15.76 47.36 23.42
C VAL A 16 15.81 46.47 22.16
N ALA A 17 17.00 45.96 21.80
CA ALA A 17 17.15 45.04 20.69
C ALA A 17 16.41 43.71 20.92
N ASN A 18 16.46 43.15 22.13
CA ASN A 18 15.72 41.94 22.48
C ASN A 18 14.21 42.18 22.45
N VAL A 19 13.72 43.30 22.96
CA VAL A 19 12.29 43.65 22.91
C VAL A 19 11.83 43.83 21.46
N ALA A 20 12.63 44.49 20.61
CA ALA A 20 12.33 44.65 19.19
C ALA A 20 12.33 43.31 18.42
N LEU A 21 13.27 42.41 18.73
CA LEU A 21 13.33 41.08 18.14
C LEU A 21 12.14 40.23 18.57
N THR A 22 11.77 40.28 19.85
CA THR A 22 10.61 39.57 20.41
C THR A 22 9.30 40.10 19.83
N ALA A 23 9.19 41.42 19.63
CA ALA A 23 8.07 42.06 18.96
C ALA A 23 7.96 41.65 17.48
N ARG A 24 9.10 41.55 16.74
CA ARG A 24 9.12 41.05 15.36
C ARG A 24 8.75 39.57 15.26
N LEU A 25 9.22 38.74 16.18
CA LEU A 25 8.90 37.31 16.21
C LEU A 25 7.42 37.06 16.57
N THR A 26 6.87 37.85 17.49
CA THR A 26 5.43 37.80 17.81
C THR A 26 4.56 38.37 16.70
N ALA A 27 5.00 39.42 15.99
CA ALA A 27 4.33 39.92 14.79
C ALA A 27 4.33 38.89 13.64
N ARG A 28 5.46 38.19 13.41
CA ARG A 28 5.54 37.09 12.42
C ARG A 28 4.67 35.88 12.81
N ARG A 29 4.52 35.56 14.10
CA ARG A 29 3.57 34.52 14.56
C ARG A 29 2.10 34.92 14.40
N ARG A 30 1.78 36.22 14.45
CA ARG A 30 0.43 36.74 14.18
C ARG A 30 0.12 36.83 12.68
N ALA A 31 1.14 37.00 11.83
CA ALA A 31 1.05 36.84 10.39
C ALA A 31 1.02 35.35 9.99
N ARG A 32 0.06 34.59 10.54
CA ARG A 32 -0.46 33.44 9.80
C ARG A 32 -1.10 34.00 8.53
N PRO A 33 -0.87 33.45 7.32
CA PRO A 33 -1.80 33.71 6.24
C PRO A 33 -3.19 33.39 6.79
N ALA A 34 -4.12 34.32 6.65
CA ALA A 34 -5.51 34.02 6.95
C ALA A 34 -5.83 32.71 6.22
N LEU A 35 -6.25 31.69 6.96
CA LEU A 35 -6.95 30.58 6.35
C LEU A 35 -8.06 31.25 5.55
N SER A 36 -7.98 31.18 4.22
CA SER A 36 -9.10 31.57 3.38
C SER A 36 -10.34 30.94 4.01
N PRO A 37 -11.41 31.71 4.27
CA PRO A 37 -12.63 31.11 4.75
C PRO A 37 -12.93 29.95 3.79
N ALA A 38 -13.10 28.75 4.35
CA ALA A 38 -13.50 27.60 3.57
C ALA A 38 -14.68 28.07 2.73
N THR A 39 -14.51 28.10 1.41
CA THR A 39 -15.59 28.42 0.49
C THR A 39 -16.71 27.48 0.89
N ALA A 40 -17.78 28.02 1.48
CA ALA A 40 -18.95 27.25 1.82
C ALA A 40 -19.62 26.88 0.49
N VAL A 41 -19.16 25.78 -0.09
CA VAL A 41 -19.84 25.12 -1.20
C VAL A 41 -21.15 24.61 -0.62
N THR A 42 -22.25 25.13 -1.15
CA THR A 42 -23.61 24.74 -0.77
C THR A 42 -23.99 23.57 -1.66
N ASP A 43 -23.55 22.37 -1.29
CA ASP A 43 -24.02 21.17 -1.97
C ASP A 43 -25.55 21.07 -1.82
N SER A 44 -26.23 20.73 -2.91
CA SER A 44 -27.65 20.45 -2.85
C SER A 44 -27.89 19.30 -1.87
N PRO A 45 -28.83 19.40 -0.92
CA PRO A 45 -29.21 18.30 -0.03
C PRO A 45 -29.64 17.02 -0.75
N GLN A 46 -29.89 17.10 -2.07
CA GLN A 46 -30.17 15.95 -2.93
C GLN A 46 -28.89 15.19 -3.29
N THR A 47 -27.81 15.86 -3.67
CA THR A 47 -26.52 15.24 -4.02
C THR A 47 -25.92 14.46 -2.85
N LEU A 48 -25.98 15.03 -1.64
CA LEU A 48 -25.52 14.35 -0.41
C LEU A 48 -26.36 13.10 -0.09
N ARG A 49 -27.69 13.18 -0.28
CA ARG A 49 -28.58 12.01 -0.12
C ARG A 49 -28.32 10.94 -1.17
N GLU A 50 -28.03 11.33 -2.41
CA GLU A 50 -27.64 10.40 -3.48
C GLU A 50 -26.31 9.69 -3.18
N LEU A 51 -25.33 10.40 -2.62
CA LEU A 51 -24.07 9.83 -2.16
C LEU A 51 -24.29 8.84 -1.01
N GLU A 52 -25.03 9.23 0.04
CA GLU A 52 -25.33 8.37 1.18
C GLU A 52 -26.12 7.10 0.77
N THR A 53 -27.10 7.24 -0.12
CA THR A 53 -27.88 6.10 -0.62
C THR A 53 -27.03 5.17 -1.48
N THR A 54 -26.20 5.72 -2.38
CA THR A 54 -25.28 4.92 -3.21
C THR A 54 -24.25 4.19 -2.35
N ARG A 55 -23.72 4.83 -1.30
CA ARG A 55 -22.84 4.20 -0.31
C ARG A 55 -23.55 3.04 0.40
N LEU A 56 -24.80 3.22 0.84
CA LEU A 56 -25.56 2.17 1.52
C LEU A 56 -25.87 0.98 0.59
N GLU A 57 -26.19 1.24 -0.69
CA GLU A 57 -26.35 0.19 -1.71
C GLU A 57 -25.04 -0.57 -1.95
N LEU A 58 -23.91 0.13 -1.99
CA LEU A 58 -22.57 -0.47 -2.16
C LEU A 58 -22.24 -1.39 -0.98
N ASP A 59 -22.54 -0.93 0.23
CA ASP A 59 -22.33 -1.66 1.46
C ASP A 59 -23.17 -2.95 1.51
N GLN A 60 -24.41 -2.90 1.02
CA GLN A 60 -25.26 -4.09 0.86
C GLN A 60 -24.71 -5.05 -0.19
N ALA A 61 -24.22 -4.54 -1.32
CA ALA A 61 -23.64 -5.36 -2.38
C ALA A 61 -22.36 -6.07 -1.91
N ARG A 62 -21.51 -5.39 -1.13
CA ARG A 62 -20.32 -5.99 -0.50
C ARG A 62 -20.69 -7.10 0.48
N ARG A 63 -21.66 -6.87 1.37
CA ARG A 63 -22.18 -7.92 2.27
C ARG A 63 -22.70 -9.14 1.52
N ALA A 64 -23.34 -8.95 0.37
CA ALA A 64 -23.79 -10.06 -0.47
C ALA A 64 -22.61 -10.86 -1.07
N ALA A 65 -21.53 -10.19 -1.47
CA ALA A 65 -20.31 -10.84 -1.94
C ALA A 65 -19.60 -11.63 -0.81
N ASP A 66 -19.55 -11.08 0.40
CA ASP A 66 -19.01 -11.77 1.58
C ASP A 66 -19.85 -13.00 1.95
N HIS A 67 -21.18 -12.86 1.91
CA HIS A 67 -22.10 -13.97 2.13
C HIS A 67 -21.90 -15.09 1.09
N ALA A 68 -21.75 -14.73 -0.19
CA ALA A 68 -21.44 -15.69 -1.25
C ALA A 68 -20.15 -16.46 -0.93
N THR A 69 -19.10 -15.76 -0.50
CA THR A 69 -17.83 -16.37 -0.08
C THR A 69 -18.01 -17.37 1.07
N GLY A 70 -18.91 -17.09 2.01
CA GLY A 70 -19.25 -17.96 3.13
C GLY A 70 -20.03 -19.23 2.77
N LEU A 71 -20.59 -19.36 1.56
CA LEU A 71 -21.50 -20.46 1.19
C LEU A 71 -20.86 -21.86 1.23
N VAL A 72 -19.53 -21.94 1.09
CA VAL A 72 -18.79 -23.21 0.95
C VAL A 72 -18.03 -23.62 2.22
N GLN A 73 -17.64 -22.66 3.07
CA GLN A 73 -16.78 -22.89 4.26
C GLN A 73 -17.30 -24.02 5.17
N GLY A 74 -18.60 -24.05 5.47
CA GLY A 74 -19.19 -25.07 6.34
C GLY A 74 -19.18 -26.48 5.74
N ARG A 75 -19.26 -26.61 4.41
CA ARG A 75 -19.24 -27.91 3.72
C ARG A 75 -17.82 -28.45 3.57
N ASP A 76 -16.85 -27.59 3.31
CA ASP A 76 -15.44 -28.00 3.21
C ASP A 76 -14.92 -28.58 4.54
N LEU A 77 -15.34 -28.01 5.67
CA LEU A 77 -15.04 -28.57 7.00
C LEU A 77 -15.64 -29.97 7.19
N GLU A 78 -16.89 -30.18 6.76
CA GLU A 78 -17.55 -31.49 6.84
C GLU A 78 -16.87 -32.51 5.93
N LEU A 79 -16.51 -32.09 4.72
CA LEU A 79 -15.82 -32.91 3.72
C LEU A 79 -14.41 -33.32 4.22
N GLY A 80 -13.67 -32.39 4.84
CA GLY A 80 -12.41 -32.68 5.52
C GLY A 80 -12.57 -33.69 6.66
N ARG A 81 -13.63 -33.56 7.47
CA ARG A 81 -13.95 -34.51 8.55
C ARG A 81 -14.21 -35.92 8.03
N VAL A 82 -15.01 -36.07 6.97
CA VAL A 82 -15.33 -37.38 6.36
C VAL A 82 -14.09 -38.02 5.75
N ARG A 83 -13.22 -37.24 5.09
CA ARG A 83 -11.93 -37.74 4.59
C ARG A 83 -11.04 -38.25 5.73
N GLY A 84 -11.01 -37.55 6.86
CA GLY A 84 -10.29 -37.98 8.06
C GLY A 84 -10.81 -39.30 8.61
N LEU A 85 -12.14 -39.44 8.75
CA LEU A 85 -12.78 -40.68 9.20
C LEU A 85 -12.50 -41.85 8.23
N LEU A 86 -12.54 -41.61 6.92
CA LEU A 86 -12.23 -42.62 5.92
C LEU A 86 -10.76 -43.07 6.01
N ALA A 87 -9.82 -42.15 6.26
CA ALA A 87 -8.41 -42.48 6.48
C ALA A 87 -8.22 -43.32 7.75
N GLN A 88 -8.93 -42.97 8.84
CA GLN A 88 -8.91 -43.72 10.08
C GLN A 88 -9.48 -45.14 9.90
N ALA A 89 -10.62 -45.27 9.22
CA ALA A 89 -11.21 -46.57 8.89
C ALA A 89 -10.27 -47.43 8.04
N ARG A 90 -9.56 -46.83 7.07
CA ARG A 90 -8.54 -47.53 6.27
C ARG A 90 -7.37 -48.05 7.12
N ALA A 91 -6.87 -47.24 8.06
CA ALA A 91 -5.82 -47.67 8.97
C ALA A 91 -6.28 -48.84 9.86
N GLN A 92 -7.48 -48.75 10.42
CA GLN A 92 -8.08 -49.83 11.22
C GLN A 92 -8.28 -51.12 10.42
N THR A 93 -8.66 -51.03 9.14
CA THR A 93 -8.77 -52.21 8.27
C THR A 93 -7.40 -52.82 7.92
N ALA A 94 -6.34 -52.00 7.80
CA ALA A 94 -4.99 -52.50 7.58
C ALA A 94 -4.47 -53.26 8.82
N ASP A 95 -4.74 -52.74 10.01
CA ASP A 95 -4.41 -53.40 11.29
C ASP A 95 -5.25 -54.68 11.50
N ALA A 96 -6.54 -54.67 11.14
CA ALA A 96 -7.42 -55.82 11.24
C ALA A 96 -7.13 -56.91 10.20
N ALA A 97 -6.71 -56.53 8.98
CA ALA A 97 -6.26 -57.47 7.95
C ALA A 97 -4.96 -58.19 8.36
N ALA A 98 -4.08 -57.54 9.13
CA ALA A 98 -2.96 -58.19 9.79
C ALA A 98 -3.39 -59.17 10.91
N ALA A 99 -4.64 -59.05 11.41
CA ALA A 99 -5.22 -59.87 12.49
C ALA A 99 -6.26 -60.92 12.02
N ALA A 100 -6.30 -61.23 10.71
CA ALA A 100 -6.99 -62.37 10.08
C ALA A 100 -8.47 -62.27 9.66
N GLU A 101 -9.24 -61.22 9.96
CA GLU A 101 -10.56 -61.04 9.31
C GLU A 101 -11.07 -59.59 9.38
N GLU A 102 -11.19 -58.91 8.23
CA GLU A 102 -11.85 -57.61 8.14
C GLU A 102 -13.35 -57.78 8.43
N SER A 103 -13.82 -57.21 9.54
CA SER A 103 -15.20 -57.32 9.99
C SER A 103 -16.17 -56.72 8.96
N LEU A 104 -17.30 -57.40 8.74
CA LEU A 104 -18.38 -56.92 7.88
C LEU A 104 -18.87 -55.50 8.28
N ALA A 105 -18.78 -55.17 9.58
CA ALA A 105 -19.16 -53.86 10.09
C ALA A 105 -18.22 -52.74 9.60
N LEU A 106 -16.89 -52.98 9.58
CA LEU A 106 -15.91 -52.01 9.08
C LEU A 106 -16.06 -51.78 7.57
N ARG A 107 -16.37 -52.83 6.80
CA ARG A 107 -16.67 -52.70 5.36
C ARG A 107 -17.90 -51.83 5.12
N LYS A 108 -18.97 -52.10 5.87
CA LYS A 108 -20.22 -51.33 5.78
C LYS A 108 -20.01 -49.86 6.15
N GLU A 109 -19.30 -49.59 7.23
CA GLU A 109 -18.94 -48.23 7.65
C GLU A 109 -18.12 -47.50 6.57
N ARG A 110 -17.15 -48.19 5.94
CA ARG A 110 -16.38 -47.61 4.83
C ARG A 110 -17.24 -47.28 3.61
N GLU A 111 -18.16 -48.17 3.24
CA GLU A 111 -19.09 -47.93 2.14
C GLU A 111 -20.03 -46.75 2.42
N GLU A 112 -20.52 -46.63 3.65
CA GLU A 112 -21.32 -45.49 4.11
C GLU A 112 -20.53 -44.18 4.04
N LEU A 113 -19.28 -44.17 4.53
CA LEU A 113 -18.39 -43.00 4.43
C LEU A 113 -18.07 -42.62 2.97
N LEU A 114 -17.86 -43.60 2.08
CA LEU A 114 -17.63 -43.35 0.65
C LEU A 114 -18.88 -42.82 -0.06
N ALA A 115 -20.07 -43.30 0.31
CA ALA A 115 -21.33 -42.76 -0.19
C ALA A 115 -21.51 -41.31 0.27
N ARG A 116 -21.26 -41.04 1.56
CA ARG A 116 -21.34 -39.69 2.13
C ARG A 116 -20.31 -38.73 1.53
N LEU A 117 -19.10 -39.21 1.25
CA LEU A 117 -18.07 -38.42 0.58
C LEU A 117 -18.52 -37.98 -0.83
N ARG A 118 -19.11 -38.89 -1.62
CA ARG A 118 -19.62 -38.57 -2.96
C ARG A 118 -20.73 -37.53 -2.91
N GLU A 119 -21.69 -37.69 -1.99
CA GLU A 119 -22.77 -36.73 -1.78
C GLU A 119 -22.23 -35.34 -1.41
N LEU A 120 -21.27 -35.28 -0.47
CA LEU A 120 -20.63 -34.02 -0.08
C LEU A 120 -19.82 -33.39 -1.21
N GLU A 121 -19.12 -34.18 -2.03
CA GLU A 121 -18.38 -33.67 -3.19
C GLU A 121 -19.31 -33.08 -4.26
N GLU A 122 -20.47 -33.69 -4.49
CA GLU A 122 -21.50 -33.15 -5.39
C GLU A 122 -22.13 -31.87 -4.84
N ASP A 123 -22.44 -31.84 -3.54
CA ASP A 123 -22.98 -30.66 -2.86
C ASP A 123 -21.99 -29.49 -2.88
N VAL A 124 -20.69 -29.75 -2.65
CA VAL A 124 -19.63 -28.73 -2.76
C VAL A 124 -19.53 -28.22 -4.19
N ARG A 125 -19.60 -29.09 -5.21
CA ARG A 125 -19.62 -28.64 -6.61
C ARG A 125 -20.82 -27.76 -6.94
N ARG A 126 -22.01 -28.13 -6.46
CA ARG A 126 -23.25 -27.33 -6.65
C ARG A 126 -23.11 -25.96 -6.00
N ARG A 127 -22.72 -25.91 -4.72
CA ARG A 127 -22.52 -24.66 -3.98
C ARG A 127 -21.39 -23.81 -4.54
N SER A 128 -20.34 -24.42 -5.10
CA SER A 128 -19.29 -23.68 -5.80
C SER A 128 -19.87 -22.91 -6.97
N ARG A 129 -20.71 -23.53 -7.80
CA ARG A 129 -21.37 -22.85 -8.92
C ARG A 129 -22.29 -21.72 -8.43
N GLU A 130 -23.12 -21.99 -7.43
CA GLU A 130 -24.01 -20.98 -6.82
C GLU A 130 -23.22 -19.80 -6.25
N ARG A 131 -22.09 -20.06 -5.57
CA ARG A 131 -21.16 -19.04 -5.10
C ARG A 131 -20.61 -18.24 -6.27
N ASP A 132 -20.07 -18.91 -7.29
CA ASP A 132 -19.39 -18.25 -8.40
C ASP A 132 -20.37 -17.34 -9.16
N ASP A 133 -21.60 -17.81 -9.39
CA ASP A 133 -22.69 -17.01 -10.00
C ASP A 133 -23.10 -15.82 -9.12
N SER A 134 -23.30 -16.06 -7.81
CA SER A 134 -23.66 -15.00 -6.85
C SER A 134 -22.55 -13.96 -6.70
N GLN A 135 -21.30 -14.41 -6.69
CA GLN A 135 -20.11 -13.57 -6.63
C GLN A 135 -19.97 -12.73 -7.89
N ALA A 136 -20.16 -13.32 -9.08
CA ALA A 136 -20.14 -12.60 -10.34
C ALA A 136 -21.22 -11.49 -10.39
N GLN A 137 -22.44 -11.80 -9.95
CA GLN A 137 -23.53 -10.82 -9.87
C GLN A 137 -23.24 -9.70 -8.86
N ALA A 138 -22.74 -10.05 -7.67
CA ALA A 138 -22.39 -9.07 -6.65
C ALA A 138 -21.26 -8.14 -7.12
N LEU A 139 -20.22 -8.69 -7.76
CA LEU A 139 -19.11 -7.92 -8.32
C LEU A 139 -19.57 -6.98 -9.43
N ALA A 140 -20.42 -7.44 -10.34
CA ALA A 140 -21.00 -6.59 -11.38
C ALA A 140 -21.81 -5.43 -10.78
N ARG A 141 -22.58 -5.69 -9.72
CA ARG A 141 -23.34 -4.66 -8.99
C ARG A 141 -22.42 -3.68 -8.26
N ILE A 142 -21.35 -4.17 -7.63
CA ILE A 142 -20.33 -3.33 -6.99
C ILE A 142 -19.70 -2.40 -8.02
N HIS A 143 -19.28 -2.90 -9.19
CA HIS A 143 -18.68 -2.08 -10.24
C HIS A 143 -19.63 -0.97 -10.71
N GLU A 144 -20.91 -1.30 -10.91
CA GLU A 144 -21.91 -0.31 -11.31
C GLU A 144 -22.13 0.76 -10.22
N LEU A 145 -22.13 0.36 -8.94
CA LEU A 145 -22.30 1.30 -7.82
C LEU A 145 -21.07 2.17 -7.59
N GLU A 146 -19.86 1.63 -7.74
CA GLU A 146 -18.61 2.39 -7.70
C GLU A 146 -18.57 3.44 -8.83
N ARG A 147 -19.00 3.07 -10.05
CA ARG A 147 -19.13 4.01 -11.17
C ARG A 147 -20.14 5.12 -10.86
N ARG A 148 -21.33 4.75 -10.37
CA ARG A 148 -22.35 5.74 -9.96
C ARG A 148 -21.88 6.66 -8.84
N LEU A 149 -21.09 6.13 -7.90
CA LEU A 149 -20.50 6.91 -6.82
C LEU A 149 -19.49 7.91 -7.37
N ALA A 150 -18.58 7.48 -8.24
CA ALA A 150 -17.64 8.37 -8.91
C ALA A 150 -18.34 9.47 -9.73
N GLU A 151 -19.38 9.12 -10.50
CA GLU A 151 -20.18 10.10 -11.25
C GLU A 151 -20.95 11.08 -10.34
N ALA A 152 -21.39 10.63 -9.18
CA ALA A 152 -22.04 11.50 -8.20
C ALA A 152 -21.03 12.43 -7.51
N GLU A 153 -19.81 11.94 -7.25
CA GLU A 153 -18.70 12.72 -6.73
C GLU A 153 -18.24 13.78 -7.75
N ASP A 154 -18.17 13.44 -9.04
CA ASP A 154 -17.80 14.37 -10.13
C ASP A 154 -18.85 15.47 -10.36
N ARG A 155 -20.15 15.17 -10.15
CA ARG A 155 -21.24 16.14 -10.31
C ARG A 155 -21.37 17.14 -9.15
N ALA A 156 -20.72 16.89 -8.03
CA ALA A 156 -20.67 17.85 -6.93
C ALA A 156 -19.68 18.98 -7.28
N GLU A 157 -20.18 20.12 -7.76
CA GLU A 157 -19.34 21.29 -8.08
C GLU A 157 -18.74 21.93 -6.83
N GLY A 158 -17.42 22.17 -6.86
CA GLY A 158 -16.67 22.93 -5.85
C GLY A 158 -15.72 22.07 -5.02
N PRO A 159 -14.69 22.64 -4.36
CA PRO A 159 -13.89 21.92 -3.37
C PRO A 159 -14.83 21.58 -2.23
N LEU A 160 -15.42 20.40 -2.34
CA LEU A 160 -16.35 19.84 -1.40
C LEU A 160 -15.51 19.83 -0.11
N GLY A 161 -15.90 20.67 0.86
CA GLY A 161 -15.12 20.96 2.06
C GLY A 161 -14.80 19.67 2.80
N PRO A 162 -13.97 19.67 3.86
CA PRO A 162 -13.72 18.44 4.61
C PRO A 162 -15.08 17.75 4.85
N GLU A 163 -15.22 16.46 4.54
CA GLU A 163 -16.22 15.68 5.30
C GLU A 163 -15.98 16.08 6.76
N PRO A 164 -17.02 16.27 7.60
CA PRO A 164 -16.85 16.86 8.93
C PRO A 164 -15.78 16.17 9.80
N VAL A 165 -15.24 15.03 9.35
CA VAL A 165 -13.96 14.48 9.75
C VAL A 165 -13.23 13.75 8.61
N SER A 166 -12.53 14.45 7.70
CA SER A 166 -11.37 13.87 6.99
C SER A 166 -10.10 14.28 7.75
N PRO A 167 -9.12 13.39 8.01
CA PRO A 167 -9.25 11.94 7.87
C PRO A 167 -10.41 11.39 8.72
N ALA A 168 -11.10 10.36 8.21
CA ALA A 168 -12.25 9.72 8.85
C ALA A 168 -11.95 9.37 10.31
N ILE A 169 -12.85 9.75 11.24
CA ILE A 169 -12.73 9.28 12.63
C ILE A 169 -12.77 7.74 12.62
N PRO A 170 -11.77 7.06 13.20
CA PRO A 170 -11.79 5.60 13.31
C PRO A 170 -12.84 5.17 14.33
N ARG A 171 -14.09 4.99 13.88
CA ARG A 171 -15.23 4.60 14.73
C ARG A 171 -15.33 3.10 14.97
N GLN A 172 -14.73 2.29 14.09
CA GLN A 172 -14.82 0.83 14.10
C GLN A 172 -13.46 0.21 13.84
N LEU A 173 -13.18 -0.90 14.54
CA LEU A 173 -12.04 -1.75 14.25
C LEU A 173 -12.38 -2.66 13.08
N PRO A 174 -11.40 -2.93 12.19
CA PRO A 174 -11.60 -3.93 11.15
C PRO A 174 -11.93 -5.31 11.70
N VAL A 175 -12.88 -5.99 11.07
CA VAL A 175 -13.21 -7.39 11.37
C VAL A 175 -12.39 -8.28 10.45
N GLY A 176 -11.82 -9.37 10.97
CA GLY A 176 -11.06 -10.32 10.16
C GLY A 176 -9.97 -11.03 10.97
N ARG A 177 -9.23 -11.91 10.30
CA ARG A 177 -8.06 -12.60 10.90
C ARG A 177 -6.79 -11.75 10.88
N ASP A 178 -6.79 -10.69 10.09
CA ASP A 178 -5.61 -9.84 9.87
C ASP A 178 -5.37 -8.85 11.02
N THR A 179 -4.10 -8.55 11.28
CA THR A 179 -3.65 -7.73 12.42
C THR A 179 -2.90 -6.46 11.98
N THR A 180 -3.18 -5.96 10.77
CA THR A 180 -2.49 -4.79 10.23
C THR A 180 -2.84 -3.53 11.01
N ALA A 181 -1.82 -2.77 11.40
CA ALA A 181 -2.00 -1.47 12.03
C ALA A 181 -2.75 -0.50 11.10
N ASP A 182 -3.62 0.35 11.62
CA ASP A 182 -4.33 1.37 10.84
C ASP A 182 -3.38 2.20 9.98
N SER A 183 -2.32 2.70 10.61
CA SER A 183 -1.30 3.51 9.97
C SER A 183 0.09 3.04 10.43
N SER A 184 1.06 3.07 9.52
CA SER A 184 2.46 2.72 9.81
C SER A 184 3.39 3.80 9.27
N VAL A 185 4.49 4.05 10.00
CA VAL A 185 5.55 4.97 9.60
C VAL A 185 6.91 4.35 9.91
N ASP A 186 7.87 4.52 9.00
CA ASP A 186 9.25 4.05 9.11
C ASP A 186 10.19 5.08 8.45
N GLY A 187 11.49 5.00 8.72
CA GLY A 187 12.46 5.91 8.10
C GLY A 187 13.83 5.87 8.74
N ALA A 188 14.81 6.40 8.03
CA ALA A 188 16.19 6.48 8.47
C ALA A 188 16.91 7.70 7.88
N ASP A 189 17.94 8.16 8.59
CA ASP A 189 18.87 9.18 8.12
C ASP A 189 20.18 8.47 7.74
N LEU A 190 20.42 8.33 6.43
CA LEU A 190 21.47 7.51 5.82
C LEU A 190 22.58 8.39 5.25
N GLY A 191 23.04 9.37 6.03
CA GLY A 191 24.02 10.37 5.61
C GLY A 191 23.40 11.42 4.68
N PRO A 192 23.85 11.54 3.41
CA PRO A 192 23.25 12.49 2.48
C PRO A 192 21.87 12.07 1.98
N VAL A 193 21.41 10.86 2.30
CA VAL A 193 20.09 10.37 1.92
C VAL A 193 19.22 10.28 3.16
N VAL A 194 18.06 10.90 3.13
CA VAL A 194 17.03 10.73 4.17
C VAL A 194 15.85 10.01 3.56
N VAL A 195 15.33 8.99 4.24
CA VAL A 195 14.16 8.24 3.77
C VAL A 195 13.07 8.22 4.83
N ARG A 196 11.83 8.40 4.39
CA ARG A 196 10.62 8.25 5.21
C ARG A 196 9.58 7.45 4.44
N ALA A 197 8.94 6.51 5.10
CA ALA A 197 7.87 5.70 4.57
C ALA A 197 6.63 5.84 5.45
N ALA A 198 5.48 6.01 4.85
CA ALA A 198 4.21 6.05 5.56
C ALA A 198 3.14 5.33 4.75
N SER A 199 2.23 4.66 5.45
CA SER A 199 1.03 4.08 4.88
C SER A 199 -0.11 4.34 5.85
N ALA A 200 -1.08 5.14 5.43
CA ALA A 200 -2.22 5.54 6.23
C ALA A 200 -3.51 4.97 5.63
N ARG A 201 -4.37 4.41 6.47
CA ARG A 201 -5.69 3.91 6.06
C ARG A 201 -6.52 5.04 5.47
N GLY A 202 -7.13 4.78 4.33
CA GLY A 202 -7.99 5.73 3.63
C GLY A 202 -9.32 5.95 4.35
N ASP A 203 -9.95 7.08 4.04
CA ASP A 203 -11.23 7.46 4.63
C ASP A 203 -12.34 6.46 4.32
N ARG A 204 -12.35 5.89 3.10
CA ARG A 204 -13.28 4.83 2.71
C ARG A 204 -13.08 3.58 3.56
N ALA A 205 -11.84 3.10 3.67
CA ALA A 205 -11.53 1.93 4.47
C ALA A 205 -11.90 2.14 5.95
N ARG A 206 -11.70 3.34 6.51
CA ARG A 206 -12.12 3.68 7.89
C ARG A 206 -13.63 3.73 8.05
N HIS A 207 -14.34 4.31 7.08
CA HIS A 207 -15.80 4.39 7.08
C HIS A 207 -16.43 3.00 7.02
N ASP A 208 -15.93 2.17 6.11
CA ASP A 208 -16.45 0.83 5.80
C ASP A 208 -15.99 -0.22 6.83
N GLY A 209 -15.14 0.15 7.80
CA GLY A 209 -14.58 -0.81 8.75
C GLY A 209 -13.64 -1.83 8.11
N GLU A 210 -13.04 -1.53 6.95
CA GLU A 210 -12.11 -2.42 6.24
C GLU A 210 -10.64 -2.17 6.60
N HIS A 211 -9.79 -3.19 6.62
CA HIS A 211 -8.34 -3.00 6.83
C HIS A 211 -7.71 -2.07 5.79
N ARG A 212 -6.60 -1.43 6.17
CA ARG A 212 -5.69 -0.82 5.19
C ARG A 212 -5.15 -1.93 4.27
N ARG A 213 -5.28 -1.75 2.97
CA ARG A 213 -4.90 -2.66 1.89
C ARG A 213 -3.52 -2.36 1.30
N ASP A 214 -2.92 -1.24 1.69
CA ASP A 214 -1.56 -0.90 1.30
C ASP A 214 -0.50 -1.31 2.33
N ALA A 215 0.71 -1.57 1.83
CA ALA A 215 1.91 -1.79 2.62
C ALA A 215 3.11 -1.00 2.06
N VAL A 216 4.02 -0.62 2.95
CA VAL A 216 5.29 0.01 2.59
C VAL A 216 6.45 -0.73 3.25
N LEU A 217 7.62 -0.71 2.62
CA LEU A 217 8.82 -1.36 3.16
C LEU A 217 10.08 -0.57 2.83
N LEU A 218 10.98 -0.49 3.82
CA LEU A 218 12.36 -0.01 3.70
C LEU A 218 13.32 -1.11 4.14
N ARG A 219 14.24 -1.56 3.29
CA ARG A 219 15.27 -2.55 3.67
C ARG A 219 16.58 -2.27 2.97
N PHE A 220 17.70 -2.51 3.64
CA PHE A 220 18.98 -2.61 2.94
C PHE A 220 18.99 -3.89 2.10
N ALA A 221 19.48 -3.78 0.87
CA ALA A 221 19.77 -4.92 0.01
C ALA A 221 21.25 -5.29 0.20
N GLU A 222 21.55 -5.97 1.31
CA GLU A 222 22.92 -6.23 1.77
C GLU A 222 23.72 -7.13 0.82
N GLU A 223 23.03 -7.96 0.04
CA GLU A 223 23.63 -8.86 -0.94
C GLU A 223 23.99 -8.15 -2.25
N ILE A 224 23.61 -6.87 -2.41
CA ILE A 224 24.11 -6.02 -3.49
C ILE A 224 25.46 -5.45 -3.04
N PRO A 225 26.57 -5.67 -3.78
CA PRO A 225 27.91 -5.24 -3.34
C PRO A 225 28.04 -3.73 -3.07
N ALA A 226 27.30 -2.91 -3.82
CA ALA A 226 27.19 -1.48 -3.55
C ALA A 226 26.11 -1.23 -2.48
N PRO A 227 26.37 -0.40 -1.44
CA PRO A 227 25.37 -0.07 -0.43
C PRO A 227 24.07 0.41 -1.07
N THR A 228 22.99 -0.35 -0.92
CA THR A 228 21.74 -0.11 -1.64
C THR A 228 20.54 -0.19 -0.70
N LEU A 229 19.65 0.79 -0.80
CA LEU A 229 18.35 0.80 -0.13
C LEU A 229 17.26 0.31 -1.09
N LEU A 230 16.50 -0.70 -0.68
CA LEU A 230 15.24 -1.09 -1.28
C LEU A 230 14.09 -0.34 -0.58
N SER A 231 13.33 0.41 -1.37
CA SER A 231 12.06 1.02 -0.99
C SER A 231 10.94 0.38 -1.79
N ALA A 232 9.80 0.08 -1.16
CA ALA A 232 8.66 -0.50 -1.87
C ALA A 232 7.32 0.01 -1.34
N VAL A 233 6.38 0.18 -2.26
CA VAL A 233 4.95 0.41 -1.98
C VAL A 233 4.14 -0.66 -2.70
N ALA A 234 3.32 -1.37 -1.95
CA ALA A 234 2.36 -2.35 -2.45
C ALA A 234 0.94 -1.83 -2.18
N ALA A 235 0.12 -1.75 -3.22
CA ALA A 235 -1.28 -1.33 -3.13
C ALA A 235 -2.20 -2.50 -3.47
N GLY A 236 -2.95 -2.97 -2.46
CA GLY A 236 -3.89 -4.06 -2.62
C GLY A 236 -5.15 -3.63 -3.37
N SER A 237 -5.66 -4.51 -4.24
CA SER A 237 -6.91 -4.26 -4.95
C SER A 237 -8.07 -3.99 -3.98
N PRO A 238 -8.92 -2.96 -4.21
CA PRO A 238 -10.12 -2.68 -3.43
C PRO A 238 -11.12 -3.84 -3.36
N ARG A 239 -11.01 -4.82 -4.27
CA ARG A 239 -11.93 -5.95 -4.38
C ARG A 239 -11.33 -7.27 -3.88
N GLY A 240 -10.02 -7.30 -3.64
CA GLY A 240 -9.36 -8.48 -3.10
C GLY A 240 -9.69 -8.67 -1.63
N ARG A 241 -10.33 -9.79 -1.27
CA ARG A 241 -10.68 -10.12 0.13
C ARG A 241 -9.46 -10.18 1.05
N TRP A 242 -8.30 -10.53 0.49
CA TRP A 242 -7.05 -10.73 1.20
C TRP A 242 -5.95 -9.80 0.68
N SER A 243 -6.31 -8.73 -0.03
CA SER A 243 -5.33 -7.86 -0.69
C SER A 243 -4.44 -7.10 0.30
N GLN A 244 -4.93 -6.80 1.51
CA GLN A 244 -4.10 -6.29 2.61
C GLN A 244 -2.96 -7.25 2.96
N SER A 245 -3.27 -8.53 3.21
CA SER A 245 -2.27 -9.53 3.60
C SER A 245 -1.36 -9.88 2.43
N ALA A 246 -1.90 -9.83 1.21
CA ALA A 246 -1.13 -9.96 0.00
C ALA A 246 -0.14 -8.80 -0.20
N ALA A 247 -0.51 -7.55 0.12
CA ALA A 247 0.37 -6.39 0.00
C ALA A 247 1.56 -6.45 0.98
N ASP A 248 1.32 -6.77 2.25
CA ASP A 248 2.42 -7.00 3.22
C ASP A 248 3.31 -8.17 2.77
N ARG A 249 2.71 -9.27 2.31
CA ARG A 249 3.44 -10.42 1.77
C ARG A 249 4.28 -10.04 0.55
N ALA A 250 3.74 -9.22 -0.36
CA ALA A 250 4.42 -8.78 -1.56
C ALA A 250 5.67 -7.97 -1.23
N CYS A 251 5.55 -6.98 -0.34
CA CYS A 251 6.67 -6.19 0.15
C CYS A 251 7.76 -7.06 0.79
N ARG A 252 7.40 -7.91 1.78
CA ARG A 252 8.37 -8.77 2.47
C ARG A 252 9.05 -9.74 1.51
N SER A 253 8.28 -10.36 0.64
CA SER A 253 8.82 -11.29 -0.36
C SER A 253 9.72 -10.56 -1.33
N LEU A 254 9.41 -9.32 -1.72
CA LEU A 254 10.27 -8.54 -2.61
C LEU A 254 11.66 -8.35 -2.02
N ALA A 255 11.77 -7.99 -0.74
CA ALA A 255 13.06 -7.90 -0.06
C ALA A 255 13.83 -9.23 -0.09
N THR A 256 13.16 -10.35 0.18
CA THR A 256 13.78 -11.68 0.07
C THR A 256 14.26 -11.99 -1.35
N GLN A 257 13.49 -11.64 -2.39
CA GLN A 257 13.88 -11.90 -3.78
C GLN A 257 15.02 -10.98 -4.23
N VAL A 258 15.01 -9.71 -3.83
CA VAL A 258 16.12 -8.78 -4.11
C VAL A 258 17.41 -9.27 -3.47
N GLY A 259 17.38 -9.71 -2.20
CA GLY A 259 18.56 -10.29 -1.55
C GLY A 259 19.04 -11.55 -2.27
N ARG A 260 18.12 -12.45 -2.65
CA ARG A 260 18.44 -13.69 -3.39
C ARG A 260 19.17 -13.43 -4.72
N TYR A 261 18.80 -12.36 -5.43
CA TYR A 261 19.38 -12.00 -6.73
C TYR A 261 20.36 -10.81 -6.65
N GLY A 262 20.78 -10.43 -5.43
CA GLY A 262 21.50 -9.18 -5.15
C GLY A 262 22.81 -9.03 -5.92
N GLU A 263 23.62 -10.08 -6.01
CA GLU A 263 24.90 -10.03 -6.73
C GLU A 263 24.69 -9.76 -8.24
N GLY A 264 23.71 -10.44 -8.85
CA GLY A 264 23.36 -10.26 -10.25
C GLY A 264 22.78 -8.87 -10.53
N LEU A 265 21.87 -8.41 -9.67
CA LEU A 265 21.29 -7.08 -9.75
C LEU A 265 22.36 -5.99 -9.58
N GLY A 266 23.26 -6.13 -8.61
CA GLY A 266 24.36 -5.21 -8.37
C GLY A 266 25.32 -5.11 -9.56
N ARG A 267 25.64 -6.23 -10.19
CA ARG A 267 26.47 -6.25 -11.41
C ARG A 267 25.77 -5.57 -12.58
N ALA A 268 24.48 -5.84 -12.77
CA ALA A 268 23.71 -5.25 -13.87
C ALA A 268 23.38 -3.76 -13.66
N LEU A 269 23.33 -3.30 -12.41
CA LEU A 269 23.04 -1.91 -12.05
C LEU A 269 24.27 -1.03 -11.97
N TYR A 270 25.33 -1.51 -11.31
CA TYR A 270 26.49 -0.69 -10.95
C TYR A 270 27.80 -1.21 -11.55
N GLY A 271 27.77 -2.32 -12.29
CA GLY A 271 28.94 -2.86 -12.98
C GLY A 271 29.26 -2.10 -14.26
N PRO A 272 30.53 -2.10 -14.70
CA PRO A 272 30.96 -1.42 -15.93
C PRO A 272 30.35 -2.04 -17.20
N ASP A 273 29.98 -3.33 -17.14
CA ASP A 273 29.38 -4.10 -18.24
C ASP A 273 27.89 -4.40 -17.98
N GLY A 274 27.15 -3.44 -17.42
CA GLY A 274 25.73 -3.60 -17.11
C GLY A 274 24.91 -4.03 -18.34
N ASP A 275 24.11 -5.11 -18.20
CA ASP A 275 23.25 -5.65 -19.26
C ASP A 275 21.76 -5.50 -18.88
N ASP A 276 21.05 -4.71 -19.67
CA ASP A 276 19.61 -4.43 -19.52
C ASP A 276 18.76 -5.68 -19.74
N GLY A 277 19.21 -6.60 -20.61
CA GLY A 277 18.56 -7.88 -20.84
C GLY A 277 18.60 -8.77 -19.60
N ALA A 278 19.79 -8.91 -19.01
CA ALA A 278 19.99 -9.62 -17.74
C ALA A 278 19.23 -8.95 -16.59
N LEU A 279 19.25 -7.62 -16.49
CA LEU A 279 18.52 -6.87 -15.46
C LEU A 279 17.02 -7.16 -15.53
N GLY A 280 16.42 -7.02 -16.72
CA GLY A 280 15.01 -7.30 -16.93
C GLY A 280 14.65 -8.75 -16.61
N ALA A 281 15.52 -9.71 -16.95
CA ALA A 281 15.32 -11.12 -16.63
C ALA A 281 15.34 -11.41 -15.12
N LEU A 282 16.27 -10.80 -14.39
CA LEU A 282 16.37 -10.91 -12.93
C LEU A 282 15.14 -10.31 -12.24
N LEU A 283 14.68 -9.12 -12.68
CA LEU A 283 13.48 -8.47 -12.13
C LEU A 283 12.22 -9.30 -12.35
N ARG A 284 12.02 -9.85 -13.57
CA ARG A 284 10.89 -10.76 -13.84
C ARG A 284 10.93 -12.01 -12.96
N THR A 285 12.12 -12.60 -12.80
CA THR A 285 12.29 -13.79 -11.95
C THR A 285 12.01 -13.47 -10.48
N ALA A 286 12.48 -12.32 -9.98
CA ALA A 286 12.19 -11.85 -8.64
C ALA A 286 10.69 -11.66 -8.42
N LEU A 287 9.99 -10.95 -9.32
CA LEU A 287 8.54 -10.74 -9.18
C LEU A 287 7.72 -12.03 -9.34
N GLN A 288 8.18 -13.02 -10.11
CA GLN A 288 7.58 -14.36 -10.11
C GLN A 288 7.72 -15.05 -8.74
N GLY A 289 8.86 -14.90 -8.07
CA GLY A 289 9.05 -15.36 -6.69
C GLY A 289 8.12 -14.66 -5.70
N VAL A 290 7.90 -13.35 -5.86
CA VAL A 290 6.92 -12.58 -5.08
C VAL A 290 5.50 -13.12 -5.29
N ALA A 291 5.09 -13.30 -6.55
CA ALA A 291 3.79 -13.85 -6.90
C ALA A 291 3.56 -15.25 -6.30
N HIS A 292 4.57 -16.11 -6.33
CA HIS A 292 4.50 -17.43 -5.69
C HIS A 292 4.27 -17.32 -4.17
N SER A 293 4.98 -16.41 -3.50
CA SER A 293 4.84 -16.16 -2.07
C SER A 293 3.47 -15.59 -1.69
N MET A 294 2.89 -14.73 -2.53
CA MET A 294 1.55 -14.18 -2.36
C MET A 294 0.46 -15.26 -2.43
N ARG A 295 0.57 -16.22 -3.37
CA ARG A 295 -0.39 -17.34 -3.49
C ARG A 295 -0.49 -18.22 -2.25
N LEU A 296 0.50 -18.15 -1.35
CA LEU A 296 0.44 -18.84 -0.06
C LEU A 296 -0.56 -18.19 0.91
N VAL A 297 -1.00 -16.94 0.68
CA VAL A 297 -2.01 -16.25 1.49
C VAL A 297 -3.39 -16.89 1.32
N THR A 298 -3.75 -17.32 0.11
CA THR A 298 -5.06 -17.92 -0.22
C THR A 298 -4.98 -19.41 -0.52
N ARG A 299 -3.91 -20.08 -0.11
CA ARG A 299 -3.75 -21.52 -0.36
C ARG A 299 -4.86 -22.29 0.35
N GLY A 300 -5.66 -23.04 -0.42
CA GLY A 300 -6.80 -23.79 0.11
C GLY A 300 -8.14 -23.06 0.04
N GLU A 301 -8.16 -21.80 -0.38
CA GLU A 301 -9.39 -20.97 -0.43
C GLU A 301 -10.09 -20.99 -1.80
N GLY A 302 -9.38 -21.36 -2.87
CA GLY A 302 -9.92 -21.48 -4.23
C GLY A 302 -10.60 -22.83 -4.52
N PRO A 303 -11.31 -22.95 -5.66
CA PRO A 303 -11.88 -24.22 -6.10
C PRO A 303 -10.83 -25.35 -6.10
N GLY A 304 -11.13 -26.47 -5.45
CA GLY A 304 -10.18 -27.59 -5.37
C GLY A 304 -8.98 -27.36 -4.44
N GLY A 305 -8.97 -26.28 -3.66
CA GLY A 305 -7.88 -25.91 -2.75
C GLY A 305 -6.75 -25.13 -3.41
N GLU A 306 -6.94 -24.66 -4.65
CA GLU A 306 -6.02 -23.78 -5.35
C GLU A 306 -5.98 -22.37 -4.73
N ALA A 307 -5.00 -21.56 -5.11
CA ALA A 307 -4.96 -20.16 -4.71
C ALA A 307 -5.95 -19.34 -5.55
N ASP A 308 -6.67 -18.43 -4.90
CA ASP A 308 -7.54 -17.46 -5.58
C ASP A 308 -6.74 -16.17 -5.86
N ASP A 309 -6.16 -16.05 -7.06
CA ASP A 309 -5.34 -14.90 -7.47
C ASP A 309 -6.15 -13.59 -7.46
N ALA A 310 -7.44 -13.63 -7.80
CA ALA A 310 -8.32 -12.44 -7.82
C ALA A 310 -8.56 -11.87 -6.41
N ALA A 311 -8.49 -12.72 -5.38
CA ALA A 311 -8.66 -12.28 -3.99
C ALA A 311 -7.42 -11.60 -3.39
N ILE A 312 -6.25 -11.68 -4.05
CA ILE A 312 -4.94 -11.21 -3.55
C ILE A 312 -4.23 -10.26 -4.52
N GLU A 313 -4.96 -9.62 -5.42
CA GLU A 313 -4.37 -8.71 -6.40
C GLU A 313 -3.65 -7.52 -5.75
N VAL A 314 -2.43 -7.25 -6.20
CA VAL A 314 -1.58 -6.17 -5.70
C VAL A 314 -0.83 -5.48 -6.84
N ALA A 315 -0.85 -4.14 -6.86
CA ALA A 315 0.11 -3.34 -7.59
C ALA A 315 1.36 -3.13 -6.73
N LEU A 316 2.56 -3.19 -7.31
CA LEU A 316 3.82 -3.12 -6.56
C LEU A 316 4.78 -2.19 -7.29
N THR A 317 5.30 -1.18 -6.59
CA THR A 317 6.36 -0.30 -7.09
C THR A 317 7.55 -0.37 -6.14
N GLY A 318 8.71 -0.71 -6.69
CA GLY A 318 9.99 -0.78 -5.98
C GLY A 318 10.98 0.25 -6.51
N LEU A 319 11.88 0.68 -5.63
CA LEU A 319 12.99 1.58 -5.93
C LEU A 319 14.25 1.05 -5.24
N LEU A 320 15.28 0.72 -6.02
CA LEU A 320 16.64 0.49 -5.51
C LEU A 320 17.41 1.81 -5.61
N THR A 321 17.97 2.28 -4.50
CA THR A 321 18.75 3.51 -4.44
C THR A 321 20.17 3.23 -3.96
N ARG A 322 21.16 3.68 -4.73
CA ARG A 322 22.56 3.63 -4.33
C ARG A 322 22.84 4.63 -3.20
N LEU A 323 23.35 4.13 -2.10
CA LEU A 323 23.77 4.94 -0.95
C LEU A 323 25.26 5.31 -1.07
N GLY A 324 25.65 6.33 -0.31
CA GLY A 324 27.01 6.89 -0.32
C GLY A 324 27.04 8.34 -0.81
N ASP A 325 28.23 8.95 -0.79
CA ASP A 325 28.40 10.33 -1.24
C ASP A 325 28.37 10.43 -2.77
N GLY A 326 27.55 11.35 -3.30
CA GLY A 326 27.45 11.58 -4.74
C GLY A 326 26.55 12.76 -5.07
N ARG A 327 26.95 13.58 -6.06
CA ARG A 327 26.13 14.69 -6.58
C ARG A 327 25.12 14.25 -7.62
N GLU A 328 25.28 13.06 -8.16
CA GLU A 328 24.31 12.42 -9.03
C GLU A 328 24.14 11.01 -8.51
N ARG A 329 22.94 10.69 -8.06
CA ARG A 329 22.64 9.42 -7.40
C ARG A 329 21.82 8.55 -8.31
N GLU A 330 22.24 7.30 -8.44
CA GLU A 330 21.61 6.32 -9.31
C GLU A 330 20.48 5.59 -8.57
N HIS A 331 19.35 5.43 -9.28
CA HIS A 331 18.24 4.61 -8.83
C HIS A 331 17.72 3.72 -9.96
N LEU A 332 17.13 2.59 -9.57
CA LEU A 332 16.32 1.76 -10.43
C LEU A 332 14.89 1.71 -9.87
N ALA A 333 13.95 2.26 -10.63
CA ALA A 333 12.52 2.07 -10.39
C ALA A 333 12.05 0.83 -11.16
N PHE A 334 11.16 0.04 -10.55
CA PHE A 334 10.57 -1.12 -11.20
C PHE A 334 9.24 -1.50 -10.56
N GLY A 335 8.42 -2.27 -11.25
CA GLY A 335 7.16 -2.72 -10.66
C GLY A 335 6.14 -3.23 -11.65
N ILE A 336 4.90 -3.26 -11.18
CA ILE A 336 3.71 -3.62 -11.95
C ILE A 336 2.46 -2.90 -11.40
N GLY A 337 1.54 -2.54 -12.29
CA GLY A 337 0.29 -1.87 -11.97
C GLY A 337 0.36 -0.35 -12.08
N ASP A 338 -0.43 0.32 -11.25
CA ASP A 338 -0.77 1.74 -11.36
C ASP A 338 -0.13 2.65 -10.30
N GLY A 339 0.86 2.14 -9.56
CA GLY A 339 1.70 2.99 -8.71
C GLY A 339 2.49 4.01 -9.53
N ALA A 340 3.11 4.96 -8.85
CA ALA A 340 3.92 5.99 -9.50
C ALA A 340 5.17 6.32 -8.70
N LEU A 341 6.23 6.71 -9.40
CA LEU A 341 7.38 7.41 -8.83
C LEU A 341 7.32 8.86 -9.31
N LEU A 342 7.21 9.77 -8.35
CA LEU A 342 7.24 11.21 -8.59
C LEU A 342 8.58 11.80 -8.15
N ARG A 343 8.99 12.88 -8.80
CA ARG A 343 10.12 13.71 -8.42
C ARG A 343 9.63 15.12 -8.11
N LEU A 344 10.04 15.63 -6.95
CA LEU A 344 9.97 17.06 -6.60
C LEU A 344 11.31 17.71 -6.93
N ARG A 345 11.29 18.69 -7.83
CA ARG A 345 12.44 19.53 -8.15
C ARG A 345 11.95 20.96 -8.36
N ASP A 346 12.68 21.94 -7.84
CA ASP A 346 12.35 23.37 -7.98
C ASP A 346 10.90 23.74 -7.54
N GLY A 347 10.35 22.98 -6.60
CA GLY A 347 8.98 23.19 -6.08
C GLY A 347 7.87 22.53 -6.91
N GLU A 348 8.22 21.81 -7.99
CA GLU A 348 7.25 21.16 -8.86
C GLU A 348 7.34 19.63 -8.79
N TRP A 349 6.17 18.99 -8.74
CA TRP A 349 6.03 17.54 -8.83
C TRP A 349 5.93 17.10 -10.28
N SER A 350 6.70 16.07 -10.65
CA SER A 350 6.64 15.45 -11.98
C SER A 350 6.67 13.93 -11.86
N THR A 351 5.85 13.25 -12.64
CA THR A 351 5.92 11.78 -12.74
C THR A 351 7.16 11.40 -13.54
N VAL A 352 8.05 10.61 -12.94
CA VAL A 352 9.28 10.13 -13.59
C VAL A 352 9.24 8.64 -13.92
N PHE A 353 8.34 7.87 -13.31
CA PHE A 353 8.11 6.47 -13.68
C PHE A 353 6.71 6.01 -13.27
N THR A 354 6.09 5.19 -14.12
CA THR A 354 4.88 4.42 -13.80
C THR A 354 5.07 2.99 -14.31
N PRO A 355 4.88 1.94 -13.49
CA PRO A 355 5.07 0.57 -13.96
C PRO A 355 4.18 0.20 -15.15
N GLY A 356 2.93 0.67 -15.14
CA GLY A 356 2.04 0.67 -16.29
C GLY A 356 2.13 1.98 -17.07
N ASP A 357 3.02 2.04 -18.05
CA ASP A 357 3.20 3.17 -18.96
C ASP A 357 1.98 3.43 -19.86
N SER A 358 1.16 2.41 -20.09
CA SER A 358 -0.08 2.46 -20.86
C SER A 358 -1.30 2.08 -20.01
N ALA A 359 -2.49 2.55 -20.39
CA ALA A 359 -3.73 2.22 -19.67
C ALA A 359 -3.96 0.70 -19.47
N PRO A 360 -3.71 -0.18 -20.47
CA PRO A 360 -3.77 -1.63 -20.26
C PRO A 360 -2.71 -2.16 -19.29
N HIS A 361 -1.50 -1.60 -19.28
CA HIS A 361 -0.46 -2.04 -18.35
C HIS A 361 -0.75 -1.60 -16.90
N ARG A 362 -1.48 -0.49 -16.72
CA ARG A 362 -1.92 -0.03 -15.39
C ARG A 362 -2.93 -0.95 -14.73
N THR A 363 -3.60 -1.84 -15.46
CA THR A 363 -4.52 -2.83 -14.87
C THR A 363 -3.85 -4.14 -14.47
N LEU A 364 -2.58 -4.35 -14.85
CA LEU A 364 -1.84 -5.56 -14.52
C LEU A 364 -1.58 -5.64 -13.01
N ARG A 365 -1.67 -6.84 -12.44
CA ARG A 365 -1.51 -7.05 -10.99
C ARG A 365 -0.72 -8.32 -10.71
N LEU A 366 0.05 -8.31 -9.62
CA LEU A 366 0.49 -9.55 -9.01
C LEU A 366 -0.72 -10.26 -8.39
N PRO A 367 -0.75 -11.60 -8.35
CA PRO A 367 0.30 -12.52 -8.80
C PRO A 367 0.18 -12.97 -10.27
N ALA A 368 -0.92 -12.65 -10.96
CA ALA A 368 -1.21 -13.16 -12.31
C ALA A 368 -0.22 -12.67 -13.37
N ASP A 369 0.14 -11.39 -13.31
CA ASP A 369 0.91 -10.72 -14.37
C ASP A 369 2.40 -10.58 -14.05
N ALA A 370 2.94 -11.38 -13.13
CA ALA A 370 4.30 -11.24 -12.60
C ALA A 370 5.43 -11.24 -13.65
N ALA A 371 5.16 -11.70 -14.88
CA ALA A 371 6.10 -11.66 -16.00
C ALA A 371 6.17 -10.29 -16.72
N ARG A 372 5.25 -9.36 -16.42
CA ARG A 372 5.09 -8.05 -17.09
C ARG A 372 5.61 -6.92 -16.20
N VAL A 373 6.91 -6.92 -15.96
CA VAL A 373 7.57 -5.94 -15.09
C VAL A 373 8.08 -4.76 -15.91
N GLY A 374 7.64 -3.55 -15.57
CA GLY A 374 8.21 -2.29 -16.06
C GLY A 374 9.38 -1.86 -15.18
N TRP A 375 10.40 -1.22 -15.76
CA TRP A 375 11.53 -0.68 -15.00
C TRP A 375 12.21 0.47 -15.76
N GLU A 376 12.87 1.35 -14.99
CA GLU A 376 13.56 2.53 -15.51
C GLU A 376 14.73 2.92 -14.59
N ARG A 377 15.85 3.32 -15.19
CA ARG A 377 16.97 3.93 -14.46
C ARG A 377 16.79 5.44 -14.44
N LEU A 378 17.06 6.04 -13.29
CA LEU A 378 16.95 7.48 -13.10
C LEU A 378 18.07 7.99 -12.20
N THR A 379 18.30 9.30 -12.24
CA THR A 379 19.24 9.98 -11.35
C THR A 379 18.60 11.15 -10.60
N THR A 380 19.04 11.37 -9.36
CA THR A 380 18.73 12.58 -8.58
C THR A 380 19.94 13.47 -8.42
N LEU A 381 19.66 14.76 -8.27
CA LEU A 381 20.60 15.81 -7.90
C LEU A 381 20.33 16.25 -6.44
N PRO A 382 21.30 16.91 -5.76
CA PRO A 382 21.08 17.49 -4.45
C PRO A 382 19.86 18.42 -4.44
N GLY A 383 18.95 18.19 -3.49
CA GLY A 383 17.69 18.91 -3.33
C GLY A 383 16.48 18.20 -3.90
N ASP A 384 16.67 17.17 -4.74
CA ASP A 384 15.55 16.38 -5.25
C ASP A 384 14.90 15.54 -4.15
N VAL A 385 13.59 15.33 -4.29
CA VAL A 385 12.84 14.34 -3.52
C VAL A 385 12.19 13.35 -4.47
N LEU A 386 12.44 12.07 -4.28
CA LEU A 386 11.71 10.99 -4.94
C LEU A 386 10.58 10.50 -4.04
N ALA A 387 9.40 10.26 -4.60
CA ALA A 387 8.25 9.72 -3.88
C ALA A 387 7.69 8.51 -4.63
N VAL A 388 7.90 7.31 -4.10
CA VAL A 388 7.23 6.09 -4.56
C VAL A 388 5.84 6.09 -3.94
N CYS A 389 4.78 6.08 -4.74
CA CYS A 389 3.42 6.33 -4.28
C CYS A 389 2.44 5.23 -4.71
N SER A 390 1.50 4.92 -3.81
CA SER A 390 0.20 4.34 -4.18
C SER A 390 -0.60 5.31 -5.07
N PRO A 391 -1.53 4.85 -5.91
CA PRO A 391 -2.29 5.73 -6.80
C PRO A 391 -2.99 6.92 -6.10
N PRO A 392 -3.70 6.74 -4.96
CA PRO A 392 -4.36 7.86 -4.28
C PRO A 392 -3.39 8.93 -3.77
N MET A 393 -2.15 8.53 -3.43
CA MET A 393 -1.12 9.45 -2.98
C MET A 393 -0.45 10.18 -4.14
N ALA A 394 -0.24 9.50 -5.27
CA ALA A 394 0.29 10.12 -6.48
C ALA A 394 -0.68 11.19 -7.02
N GLU A 395 -1.98 10.86 -7.07
CA GLU A 395 -3.04 11.81 -7.40
C GLU A 395 -2.98 13.05 -6.50
N LEU A 396 -2.86 12.84 -5.18
CA LEU A 396 -2.81 13.94 -4.23
C LEU A 396 -1.60 14.88 -4.43
N LEU A 397 -0.43 14.32 -4.71
CA LEU A 397 0.80 15.10 -4.93
C LEU A 397 0.77 15.89 -6.25
N LEU A 398 0.05 15.42 -7.25
CA LEU A 398 -0.03 16.04 -8.58
C LEU A 398 -1.16 17.07 -8.71
N ARG A 399 -2.03 17.21 -7.71
CA ARG A 399 -3.12 18.19 -7.74
C ARG A 399 -2.62 19.62 -7.57
N ASP A 400 -3.22 20.55 -8.31
CA ASP A 400 -2.88 21.97 -8.24
C ASP A 400 -3.18 22.62 -6.89
N ASP A 401 -4.17 22.12 -6.15
CA ASP A 401 -4.60 22.66 -4.85
C ASP A 401 -3.83 22.11 -3.65
N ALA A 402 -3.16 20.95 -3.80
CA ALA A 402 -2.48 20.25 -2.71
C ALA A 402 -0.97 20.04 -2.96
N GLY A 403 -0.56 19.80 -4.21
CA GLY A 403 0.82 19.57 -4.62
C GLY A 403 1.79 20.65 -4.14
N PRO A 404 1.50 21.95 -4.35
CA PRO A 404 2.34 23.04 -3.84
C PRO A 404 2.50 23.05 -2.31
N TRP A 405 1.48 22.59 -1.57
CA TRP A 405 1.56 22.48 -0.11
C TRP A 405 2.55 21.39 0.32
N PHE A 406 2.54 20.24 -0.35
CA PHE A 406 3.53 19.17 -0.12
C PHE A 406 4.93 19.61 -0.55
N ALA A 407 5.05 20.22 -1.72
CA ALA A 407 6.31 20.74 -2.24
C ALA A 407 7.00 21.69 -1.25
N ALA A 408 6.25 22.67 -0.73
CA ALA A 408 6.76 23.63 0.24
C ALA A 408 7.19 23.00 1.58
N ARG A 409 6.62 21.84 1.94
CA ARG A 409 6.92 21.16 3.21
C ARG A 409 8.01 20.12 3.10
N TRP A 410 8.18 19.51 1.93
CA TRP A 410 9.13 18.44 1.73
C TRP A 410 10.42 18.92 1.05
N ALA A 411 10.37 19.94 0.19
CA ALA A 411 11.59 20.48 -0.42
C ALA A 411 12.62 20.89 0.65
N GLY A 412 13.84 20.35 0.55
CA GLY A 412 14.97 20.69 1.43
C GLY A 412 14.76 20.41 2.92
N ARG A 413 13.75 19.62 3.31
CA ARG A 413 13.44 19.34 4.72
C ARG A 413 13.62 17.87 5.07
N GLN A 414 14.00 17.61 6.32
CA GLN A 414 14.09 16.26 6.88
C GLN A 414 12.97 16.08 7.91
N PRO A 415 11.75 15.66 7.51
CA PRO A 415 10.63 15.59 8.43
C PRO A 415 10.84 14.47 9.46
N TYR A 416 10.47 14.72 10.71
CA TYR A 416 10.35 13.66 11.73
C TYR A 416 9.21 12.69 11.36
N LEU A 417 9.29 11.44 11.82
CA LEU A 417 8.31 10.40 11.48
C LEU A 417 6.86 10.80 11.79
N THR A 418 6.61 11.38 12.96
CA THR A 418 5.25 11.81 13.36
C THR A 418 4.71 12.94 12.49
N SER A 419 5.56 13.92 12.15
CA SER A 419 5.21 15.02 11.24
C SER A 419 4.94 14.49 9.83
N PHE A 420 5.79 13.60 9.33
CA PHE A 420 5.63 12.99 8.01
C PHE A 420 4.33 12.20 7.91
N LEU A 421 4.02 11.35 8.91
CA LEU A 421 2.75 10.63 8.93
C LEU A 421 1.53 11.56 8.97
N SER A 422 1.61 12.65 9.73
CA SER A 422 0.56 13.68 9.79
C SER A 422 0.36 14.37 8.43
N GLU A 423 1.45 14.63 7.70
CA GLU A 423 1.41 15.21 6.35
C GLU A 423 0.80 14.24 5.32
N VAL A 424 1.15 12.95 5.37
CA VAL A 424 0.55 11.92 4.51
C VAL A 424 -0.95 11.78 4.80
N ASN A 425 -1.35 11.90 6.07
CA ASN A 425 -2.73 11.83 6.52
C ASN A 425 -3.43 13.21 6.60
N VAL A 426 -3.00 14.17 5.78
CA VAL A 426 -3.56 15.53 5.76
C VAL A 426 -5.08 15.50 5.49
N PRO A 427 -5.89 16.32 6.19
CA PRO A 427 -7.33 16.40 5.99
C PRO A 427 -7.65 17.11 4.66
N VAL A 428 -7.60 16.34 3.57
CA VAL A 428 -7.88 16.80 2.21
C VAL A 428 -8.83 15.81 1.56
N ARG A 429 -9.72 16.33 0.71
CA ARG A 429 -10.59 15.48 -0.11
C ARG A 429 -9.76 14.64 -1.06
N SER A 430 -9.91 13.34 -0.97
CA SER A 430 -9.34 12.39 -1.92
C SER A 430 -10.37 11.33 -2.25
N THR A 431 -10.08 10.47 -3.23
CA THR A 431 -10.85 9.28 -3.64
C THR A 431 -11.04 8.22 -2.53
N GLY A 432 -10.74 8.55 -1.27
CA GLY A 432 -10.94 7.71 -0.09
C GLY A 432 -10.01 6.51 0.04
N GLY A 433 -9.14 6.24 -0.94
CA GLY A 433 -8.16 5.17 -0.91
C GLY A 433 -7.06 5.38 0.13
N ASP A 434 -6.35 4.29 0.44
CA ASP A 434 -5.17 4.33 1.31
C ASP A 434 -4.10 5.25 0.72
N ARG A 435 -3.37 5.93 1.60
CA ARG A 435 -2.30 6.85 1.20
C ARG A 435 -0.98 6.29 1.65
N SER A 436 -0.21 5.79 0.69
CA SER A 436 1.07 5.16 0.93
C SER A 436 2.16 5.79 0.09
N VAL A 437 3.26 6.13 0.74
CA VAL A 437 4.41 6.73 0.08
C VAL A 437 5.72 6.38 0.78
N VAL A 438 6.76 6.19 -0.02
CA VAL A 438 8.15 6.25 0.41
C VAL A 438 8.80 7.47 -0.23
N CYS A 439 9.21 8.43 0.60
CA CYS A 439 9.95 9.62 0.18
C CYS A 439 11.44 9.46 0.47
N LEU A 440 12.26 9.80 -0.52
CA LEU A 440 13.71 9.84 -0.44
C LEU A 440 14.19 11.25 -0.78
N TRP A 441 14.84 11.90 0.19
CA TRP A 441 15.50 13.20 0.02
C TRP A 441 16.98 12.98 -0.24
N ASP A 442 17.47 13.53 -1.35
CA ASP A 442 18.89 13.50 -1.69
C ASP A 442 19.53 14.85 -1.39
N PHE A 443 20.44 14.89 -0.41
CA PHE A 443 21.24 16.06 -0.06
C PHE A 443 22.63 16.03 -0.69
N GLY A 444 22.90 15.10 -1.62
CA GLY A 444 24.15 15.04 -2.36
C GLY A 444 25.28 14.34 -1.60
N ASP A 445 26.21 15.14 -1.10
CA ASP A 445 27.36 14.65 -0.32
C ASP A 445 27.26 15.03 1.17
N ALA A 446 28.03 14.34 2.01
CA ALA A 446 28.04 14.59 3.44
C ALA A 446 28.44 16.03 3.85
N ARG A 447 29.01 16.85 2.96
CA ARG A 447 29.32 18.26 3.25
C ARG A 447 28.09 19.14 3.09
N GLU A 448 27.31 18.96 2.03
CA GLU A 448 26.06 19.67 1.80
C GLU A 448 24.97 19.22 2.80
N ALA A 449 24.90 17.92 3.13
CA ALA A 449 23.93 17.38 4.08
C ALA A 449 23.98 18.04 5.48
N ARG A 450 25.17 18.40 5.97
CA ARG A 450 25.37 19.08 7.26
C ARG A 450 24.83 20.53 7.28
N SER A 451 24.63 21.15 6.13
CA SER A 451 24.08 22.51 6.02
C SER A 451 22.54 22.53 5.97
N ALA A 452 21.90 21.37 5.75
CA ALA A 452 20.46 21.21 5.65
C ALA A 452 19.79 20.75 6.97
N THR A 453 20.58 20.43 8.00
CA THR A 453 20.06 20.12 9.34
C THR A 453 19.59 21.41 10.03
N PRO A 454 18.33 21.49 10.52
CA PRO A 454 17.75 22.72 11.08
C PRO A 454 18.40 23.21 12.37
#